data_AF-A0A397TCK1-F1
#
_entry.id   AF-A0A397TCK1-F1
#
_cell.length_a   1.000
_cell.length_b   1.000
_cell.length_c   1.000
_cell.angle_alpha   90.00
_cell.angle_beta   90.00
_cell.angle_gamma   90.00
#
_symmetry.space_group_name_H-M   'P 1'
#
loop_
_entity.id
_entity.type
_entity.pdbx_description
1 polymer ?
#
loop_
_entity_poly.entity_id
_entity_poly.type
_entity_poly.pdbx_seq_one_letter_code
_entity_poly.pdbx_strand_id
1 'polypeptide(L)'
;MFSGVKRTILGKRGENIVKKENKKNVARRKKTKTVKDKNLEVEDPNDGIDIFCTAILKREPLEGKLLLNPVRELSRKPPKDWDENDLMPIVKLLAGRPYVDGRGENREGAYAFDTIRSDFDSYLEKHDDIRGLMDPTYVVADVGGNVIPNFLLNNYPQTIPPPINFEGTNYIWAFAGRNRMADATHLIGWIQCAVPGLSVFKFDTTSVAMQY
;
A
#
# COMPACT_ATOMS: atom_id res chain seq x y z
N MET A 1 -0.04 -28.72 -2.43
CA MET A 1 -1.38 -28.58 -1.83
C MET A 1 -1.20 -27.94 -0.46
N PHE A 2 -1.83 -26.80 -0.18
CA PHE A 2 -1.72 -26.15 1.14
C PHE A 2 -3.07 -26.20 1.86
N SER A 3 -3.04 -26.66 3.11
CA SER A 3 -4.19 -26.79 4.01
C SER A 3 -3.84 -26.14 5.33
N GLY A 4 -4.64 -25.16 5.77
CA GLY A 4 -4.29 -24.34 6.95
C GLY A 4 -5.39 -23.42 7.49
N VAL A 5 -6.66 -23.67 7.18
CA VAL A 5 -7.77 -22.82 7.63
C VAL A 5 -8.03 -23.01 9.13
N LYS A 6 -7.55 -22.07 9.96
CA LYS A 6 -7.91 -22.00 11.39
C LYS A 6 -9.32 -21.41 11.55
N ARG A 7 -10.28 -22.25 11.92
CA ARG A 7 -11.60 -21.81 12.43
C ARG A 7 -11.53 -21.70 13.96
N THR A 8 -11.79 -20.52 14.51
CA THR A 8 -11.88 -20.32 15.97
C THR A 8 -13.25 -20.76 16.47
N ILE A 9 -13.28 -21.69 17.43
CA ILE A 9 -14.52 -22.19 18.05
C ILE A 9 -14.84 -21.39 19.32
N LEU A 10 -16.09 -20.96 19.46
CA LEU A 10 -16.57 -20.13 20.56
C LEU A 10 -17.07 -20.98 21.76
N GLY A 11 -16.63 -20.61 22.96
CA GLY A 11 -17.40 -20.78 24.19
C GLY A 11 -17.10 -22.02 25.07
N LYS A 12 -16.54 -21.76 26.26
CA LYS A 12 -16.83 -22.52 27.50
C LYS A 12 -17.12 -21.54 28.65
N ARG A 13 -18.01 -21.94 29.55
CA ARG A 13 -18.40 -21.18 30.77
C ARG A 13 -17.58 -21.61 31.98
N GLY A 14 -17.44 -20.70 32.94
CA GLY A 14 -16.93 -20.86 34.30
C GLY A 14 -16.91 -19.48 34.95
N GLU A 15 -18.00 -19.02 35.57
CA GLU A 15 -18.44 -19.28 36.96
C GLU A 15 -17.81 -18.33 38.00
N ASN A 16 -18.61 -17.90 38.97
CA ASN A 16 -18.28 -16.78 39.88
C ASN A 16 -17.75 -17.26 41.23
N ILE A 17 -16.75 -16.57 41.79
CA ILE A 17 -16.51 -16.52 43.24
C ILE A 17 -16.28 -15.07 43.67
N VAL A 18 -16.87 -14.68 44.81
CA VAL A 18 -16.87 -13.30 45.35
C VAL A 18 -16.48 -13.31 46.84
N LYS A 19 -15.64 -12.35 47.24
CA LYS A 19 -15.48 -11.76 48.60
C LYS A 19 -14.86 -10.36 48.40
N LYS A 20 -15.44 -9.25 48.86
CA LYS A 20 -15.52 -8.72 50.25
C LYS A 20 -14.13 -8.54 50.87
N GLU A 21 -13.74 -7.40 51.44
CA GLU A 21 -14.34 -6.06 51.66
C GLU A 21 -13.15 -5.07 51.90
N ASN A 22 -13.17 -3.74 52.11
CA ASN A 22 -14.11 -2.71 52.62
C ASN A 22 -13.49 -1.30 52.26
N LYS A 23 -13.77 -0.07 52.78
CA LYS A 23 -14.71 0.58 53.73
C LYS A 23 -14.71 2.12 53.46
N LYS A 24 -15.87 2.81 53.47
CA LYS A 24 -16.05 4.30 53.59
C LYS A 24 -15.51 5.20 52.43
N ASN A 25 -16.03 6.40 52.12
CA ASN A 25 -17.04 7.27 52.78
C ASN A 25 -17.87 8.12 51.76
N VAL A 26 -19.11 8.50 52.15
CA VAL A 26 -19.84 9.79 51.93
C VAL A 26 -19.75 10.51 50.55
N ALA A 27 -20.84 10.95 49.87
CA ALA A 27 -22.30 10.77 50.05
C ALA A 27 -23.12 11.09 48.77
N ARG A 28 -24.43 10.78 48.81
CA ARG A 28 -25.39 10.77 47.69
C ARG A 28 -25.79 12.16 47.14
N ARG A 29 -25.92 12.25 45.82
CA ARG A 29 -27.20 12.64 45.17
C ARG A 29 -27.78 11.43 44.42
N LYS A 30 -29.11 11.27 44.41
CA LYS A 30 -29.80 10.24 43.59
C LYS A 30 -29.97 10.82 42.17
N LYS A 31 -29.52 10.14 41.10
CA LYS A 31 -30.17 8.98 40.43
C LYS A 31 -31.57 9.28 39.90
N THR A 32 -31.65 9.56 38.60
CA THR A 32 -32.54 8.79 37.71
C THR A 32 -31.66 7.77 36.98
N LYS A 33 -32.14 6.55 36.77
CA LYS A 33 -31.41 5.48 36.07
C LYS A 33 -32.07 5.25 34.71
N THR A 34 -31.30 5.31 33.64
CA THR A 34 -31.56 4.52 32.44
C THR A 34 -30.30 3.69 32.20
N VAL A 35 -30.43 2.39 31.94
CA VAL A 35 -29.28 1.48 31.79
C VAL A 35 -29.32 0.91 30.39
N LYS A 36 -28.40 1.40 29.54
CA LYS A 36 -27.96 0.90 28.23
C LYS A 36 -26.82 1.83 27.79
N ASP A 37 -25.65 1.36 27.37
CA ASP A 37 -25.03 0.06 27.70
C ASP A 37 -23.55 0.31 28.05
N LYS A 38 -22.79 -0.73 28.38
CA LYS A 38 -21.35 -0.54 28.69
C LYS A 38 -20.60 0.00 27.47
N ASN A 39 -19.60 0.86 27.70
CA ASN A 39 -18.56 1.14 26.72
C ASN A 39 -18.02 -0.20 26.18
N LEU A 40 -18.26 -0.48 24.91
CA LEU A 40 -17.12 -0.83 24.09
C LEU A 40 -16.41 0.50 23.86
N GLU A 41 -15.26 0.68 24.51
CA GLU A 41 -14.14 1.28 23.79
C GLU A 41 -13.83 0.29 22.67
N VAL A 42 -14.52 0.50 21.54
CA VAL A 42 -13.95 0.19 20.25
C VAL A 42 -12.72 1.09 20.20
N GLU A 43 -11.54 0.50 20.30
CA GLU A 43 -10.34 1.18 19.80
C GLU A 43 -10.70 1.56 18.37
N ASP A 44 -10.79 2.87 18.06
CA ASP A 44 -11.00 3.33 16.69
C ASP A 44 -10.00 2.56 15.82
N PRO A 45 -10.47 1.83 14.80
CA PRO A 45 -9.60 0.91 14.07
C PRO A 45 -8.47 1.74 13.50
N ASN A 46 -7.24 1.54 14.04
CA ASN A 46 -6.10 2.43 13.80
C ASN A 46 -6.00 2.72 12.30
N ASP A 47 -6.45 3.92 11.88
CA ASP A 47 -6.79 4.22 10.49
C ASP A 47 -5.49 4.17 9.68
N GLY A 48 -5.27 3.00 9.07
CA GLY A 48 -3.94 2.40 8.94
C GLY A 48 -2.94 3.38 8.35
N ILE A 49 -2.07 3.92 9.22
CA ILE A 49 -1.28 5.15 9.05
C ILE A 49 -1.13 5.49 7.57
N ASP A 50 -1.94 6.45 7.09
CA ASP A 50 -1.96 6.79 5.66
C ASP A 50 -0.59 7.35 5.25
N ILE A 51 0.24 6.46 4.68
CA ILE A 51 1.63 6.73 4.33
C ILE A 51 1.62 7.81 3.27
N PHE A 52 1.95 9.03 3.73
CA PHE A 52 1.91 10.25 2.95
C PHE A 52 2.93 10.16 1.81
N CYS A 53 2.45 9.74 0.65
CA CYS A 53 3.27 9.56 -0.54
C CYS A 53 3.81 10.92 -1.02
N THR A 54 5.10 11.15 -0.83
CA THR A 54 5.83 12.33 -1.31
C THR A 54 6.47 12.11 -2.67
N ALA A 55 6.25 10.94 -3.29
CA ALA A 55 6.80 10.57 -4.59
C ALA A 55 6.37 11.54 -5.71
N ILE A 56 7.34 12.21 -6.33
CA ILE A 56 7.12 12.99 -7.56
C ILE A 56 7.06 12.00 -8.73
N LEU A 57 5.84 11.78 -9.24
CA LEU A 57 5.56 10.80 -10.29
C LEU A 57 6.32 11.10 -11.60
N LYS A 58 7.03 10.09 -12.11
CA LYS A 58 7.78 10.09 -13.37
C LYS A 58 7.03 9.23 -14.39
N ARG A 59 7.06 9.61 -15.68
CA ARG A 59 6.39 8.84 -16.75
C ARG A 59 7.24 7.72 -17.32
N GLU A 60 8.55 7.90 -17.30
CA GLU A 60 9.54 6.95 -17.83
C GLU A 60 9.83 5.86 -16.78
N PRO A 61 10.02 4.58 -17.19
CA PRO A 61 10.49 3.53 -16.32
C PRO A 61 11.91 3.81 -15.79
N LEU A 62 12.34 3.02 -14.81
CA LEU A 62 13.75 2.95 -14.44
C LEU A 62 14.45 1.90 -15.30
N GLU A 63 15.52 2.28 -15.99
CA GLU A 63 16.42 1.34 -16.64
C GLU A 63 17.09 0.46 -15.58
N GLY A 64 16.76 -0.84 -15.56
CA GLY A 64 17.22 -1.79 -14.55
C GLY A 64 18.73 -1.83 -14.35
N LYS A 65 19.54 -1.57 -15.39
CA LYS A 65 21.01 -1.49 -15.29
C LYS A 65 21.50 -0.47 -14.26
N LEU A 66 20.71 0.57 -13.98
CA LEU A 66 21.04 1.61 -12.99
C LEU A 66 20.96 1.11 -11.54
N LEU A 67 20.19 0.05 -11.26
CA LEU A 67 20.10 -0.57 -9.93
C LEU A 67 21.32 -1.43 -9.59
N LEU A 68 22.06 -1.91 -10.60
CA LEU A 68 23.09 -2.93 -10.45
C LEU A 68 24.20 -2.54 -9.45
N ASN A 69 24.71 -1.31 -9.53
CA ASN A 69 25.75 -0.84 -8.62
C ASN A 69 25.22 -0.55 -7.20
N PRO A 70 24.14 0.23 -7.00
CA PRO A 70 23.50 0.39 -5.68
C PRO A 70 23.19 -0.93 -4.97
N VAL A 71 22.64 -1.92 -5.68
CA VAL A 71 22.35 -3.25 -5.11
C VAL A 71 23.63 -4.02 -4.74
N ARG A 72 24.68 -3.95 -5.57
CA ARG A 72 25.98 -4.58 -5.28
C ARG A 72 26.72 -3.93 -4.11
N GLU A 73 26.50 -2.64 -3.85
CA GLU A 73 27.02 -1.97 -2.65
C GLU A 73 26.22 -2.39 -1.40
N LEU A 74 24.88 -2.31 -1.45
CA LEU A 74 23.99 -2.70 -0.35
C LEU A 74 24.20 -4.16 0.08
N SER A 75 24.34 -5.07 -0.89
CA SER A 75 24.59 -6.50 -0.66
C SER A 75 25.93 -6.85 0.00
N ARG A 76 26.81 -5.86 0.28
CA ARG A 76 28.01 -6.07 1.12
C ARG A 76 27.69 -6.09 2.61
N LYS A 77 26.54 -5.52 3.01
CA LYS A 77 25.97 -5.58 4.36
C LYS A 77 24.82 -6.61 4.37
N PRO A 78 24.67 -7.43 5.43
CA PRO A 78 23.49 -8.27 5.57
C PRO A 78 22.26 -7.41 5.94
N PRO A 79 21.02 -7.79 5.56
CA PRO A 79 19.81 -7.00 5.77
C PRO A 79 19.58 -6.43 7.18
N LYS A 80 19.98 -7.18 8.20
CA LYS A 80 19.88 -6.77 9.62
C LYS A 80 20.79 -5.59 10.02
N ASP A 81 21.78 -5.26 9.19
CA ASP A 81 22.79 -4.22 9.44
C ASP A 81 22.69 -3.07 8.41
N TRP A 82 21.59 -2.98 7.65
CA TRP A 82 21.29 -1.87 6.74
C TRP A 82 20.76 -0.64 7.50
N ASP A 83 21.20 0.54 7.10
CA ASP A 83 20.65 1.84 7.55
C ASP A 83 20.05 2.65 6.39
N GLU A 84 19.37 3.76 6.70
CA GLU A 84 18.71 4.62 5.70
C GLU A 84 19.65 4.99 4.55
N ASN A 85 20.91 5.31 4.85
CA ASN A 85 21.89 5.76 3.85
C ASN A 85 22.29 4.63 2.88
N ASP A 86 22.17 3.36 3.29
CA ASP A 86 22.44 2.23 2.41
C ASP A 86 21.30 1.99 1.41
N LEU A 87 20.04 2.15 1.84
CA LEU A 87 18.88 2.01 0.96
C LEU A 87 18.66 3.24 0.07
N MET A 88 18.97 4.44 0.58
CA MET A 88 18.64 5.72 -0.07
C MET A 88 19.10 5.87 -1.54
N PRO A 89 20.25 5.31 -2.00
CA PRO A 89 20.61 5.27 -3.41
C PRO A 89 19.62 4.51 -4.29
N ILE A 90 19.08 3.38 -3.80
CA ILE A 90 18.06 2.58 -4.50
C ILE A 90 16.71 3.32 -4.45
N VAL A 91 16.33 3.81 -3.26
CA VAL A 91 15.07 4.55 -3.04
C VAL A 91 14.97 5.75 -3.97
N LYS A 92 16.04 6.56 -4.13
CA LYS A 92 16.06 7.73 -5.02
C LYS A 92 15.91 7.39 -6.51
N LEU A 93 16.40 6.22 -6.94
CA LEU A 93 16.21 5.75 -8.32
C LEU A 93 14.75 5.33 -8.56
N LEU A 94 14.17 4.57 -7.63
CA LEU A 94 12.81 4.04 -7.70
C LEU A 94 11.72 5.08 -7.40
N ALA A 95 12.01 6.13 -6.63
CA ALA A 95 11.05 7.13 -6.17
C ALA A 95 10.20 7.69 -7.32
N GLY A 96 8.89 7.46 -7.28
CA GLY A 96 7.93 7.89 -8.30
C GLY A 96 8.08 7.25 -9.68
N ARG A 97 8.91 6.20 -9.86
CA ARG A 97 9.00 5.45 -11.12
C ARG A 97 7.80 4.50 -11.27
N PRO A 98 7.29 4.30 -12.50
CA PRO A 98 6.10 3.49 -12.74
C PRO A 98 6.41 1.98 -12.68
N TYR A 99 7.53 1.58 -13.29
CA TYR A 99 8.10 0.24 -13.26
C TYR A 99 9.61 0.33 -13.50
N VAL A 100 10.31 -0.76 -13.22
CA VAL A 100 11.70 -1.00 -13.63
C VAL A 100 11.66 -1.85 -14.90
N ASP A 101 12.27 -1.34 -15.98
CA ASP A 101 12.52 -2.14 -17.17
C ASP A 101 13.69 -3.09 -16.90
N GLY A 102 13.48 -4.39 -17.11
CA GLY A 102 14.46 -5.46 -16.93
C GLY A 102 14.74 -6.25 -18.22
N ARG A 103 14.41 -5.69 -19.39
CA ARG A 103 14.62 -6.34 -20.69
C ARG A 103 16.02 -6.05 -21.24
N GLY A 104 16.51 -6.92 -22.14
CA GLY A 104 17.78 -6.73 -22.83
C GLY A 104 18.97 -6.51 -21.88
N GLU A 105 19.66 -5.37 -22.04
CA GLU A 105 20.80 -4.98 -21.20
C GLU A 105 20.41 -4.60 -19.75
N ASN A 106 19.15 -4.25 -19.48
CA ASN A 106 18.69 -3.91 -18.14
C ASN A 106 18.50 -5.12 -17.21
N ARG A 107 18.50 -6.33 -17.78
CA ARG A 107 18.14 -7.58 -17.09
C ARG A 107 19.01 -7.91 -15.88
N GLU A 108 20.32 -7.62 -15.93
CA GLU A 108 21.21 -7.94 -14.81
C GLU A 108 20.87 -7.11 -13.56
N GLY A 109 20.67 -5.80 -13.73
CA GLY A 109 20.37 -4.91 -12.60
C GLY A 109 18.94 -5.06 -12.06
N ALA A 110 17.96 -5.35 -12.93
CA ALA A 110 16.61 -5.72 -12.50
C ALA A 110 16.60 -7.05 -11.72
N TYR A 111 17.31 -8.08 -12.21
CA TYR A 111 17.47 -9.35 -11.47
C TYR A 111 18.20 -9.15 -10.14
N ALA A 112 19.25 -8.34 -10.11
CA ALA A 112 19.96 -8.01 -8.87
C ALA A 112 19.01 -7.40 -7.82
N PHE A 113 18.17 -6.43 -8.19
CA PHE A 113 17.18 -5.86 -7.28
C PHE A 113 16.17 -6.90 -6.79
N ASP A 114 15.67 -7.78 -7.67
CA ASP A 114 14.74 -8.86 -7.29
C ASP A 114 15.38 -9.83 -6.26
N THR A 115 16.71 -10.04 -6.28
CA THR A 115 17.40 -10.87 -5.25
C THR A 115 17.43 -10.28 -3.84
N ILE A 116 17.33 -8.95 -3.68
CA ILE A 116 17.27 -8.28 -2.36
C ILE A 116 15.85 -7.87 -1.96
N ARG A 117 14.88 -8.03 -2.87
CA ARG A 117 13.56 -7.39 -2.78
C ARG A 117 12.79 -7.73 -1.52
N SER A 118 12.78 -9.00 -1.10
CA SER A 118 12.07 -9.43 0.11
C SER A 118 12.60 -8.75 1.38
N ASP A 119 13.90 -8.52 1.46
CA ASP A 119 14.54 -7.84 2.60
C ASP A 119 14.33 -6.32 2.52
N PHE A 120 14.37 -5.76 1.31
CA PHE A 120 14.11 -4.34 1.04
C PHE A 120 12.66 -3.96 1.37
N ASP A 121 11.68 -4.76 0.93
CA ASP A 121 10.26 -4.60 1.30
C ASP A 121 10.09 -4.77 2.83
N SER A 122 10.73 -5.78 3.43
CA SER A 122 10.72 -5.99 4.89
C SER A 122 11.35 -4.83 5.68
N TYR A 123 12.21 -4.01 5.08
CA TYR A 123 12.72 -2.78 5.68
C TYR A 123 11.69 -1.65 5.56
N LEU A 124 11.14 -1.42 4.36
CA LEU A 124 10.15 -0.38 4.10
C LEU A 124 8.85 -0.54 4.92
N GLU A 125 8.46 -1.77 5.28
CA GLU A 125 7.36 -2.04 6.22
C GLU A 125 7.57 -1.48 7.64
N LYS A 126 8.78 -1.03 7.99
CA LYS A 126 9.14 -0.45 9.31
C LYS A 126 9.50 1.03 9.24
N HIS A 127 9.51 1.61 8.03
CA HIS A 127 10.04 2.93 7.71
C HIS A 127 9.09 3.67 6.75
N ASP A 128 7.93 4.07 7.27
CA ASP A 128 6.85 4.76 6.52
C ASP A 128 7.33 6.05 5.83
N ASP A 129 8.31 6.72 6.42
CA ASP A 129 8.96 7.93 5.88
C ASP A 129 9.74 7.65 4.60
N ILE A 130 10.56 6.58 4.60
CA ILE A 130 11.32 6.14 3.42
C ILE A 130 10.37 5.52 2.39
N ARG A 131 9.38 4.73 2.83
CA ARG A 131 8.34 4.13 1.97
C ARG A 131 7.49 5.20 1.27
N GLY A 132 7.19 6.32 1.95
CA GLY A 132 6.48 7.46 1.39
C GLY A 132 7.17 8.11 0.18
N LEU A 133 8.48 7.90 -0.01
CA LEU A 133 9.21 8.35 -1.21
C LEU A 133 8.90 7.49 -2.45
N MET A 134 8.33 6.29 -2.27
CA MET A 134 8.28 5.22 -3.29
C MET A 134 6.90 4.60 -3.55
N ASP A 135 5.96 4.67 -2.60
CA ASP A 135 4.66 3.96 -2.65
C ASP A 135 3.51 4.91 -3.06
N PRO A 136 3.19 5.05 -4.37
CA PRO A 136 1.93 5.61 -4.84
C PRO A 136 0.85 4.52 -4.93
N THR A 137 -0.41 4.94 -4.84
CA THR A 137 -1.56 4.05 -5.10
C THR A 137 -1.77 3.89 -6.60
N TYR A 138 -1.80 2.66 -7.10
CA TYR A 138 -2.09 2.36 -8.50
C TYR A 138 -3.55 2.00 -8.72
N VAL A 139 -4.12 2.45 -9.83
CA VAL A 139 -5.39 1.99 -10.40
C VAL A 139 -5.11 1.40 -11.78
N VAL A 140 -5.57 0.18 -12.04
CA VAL A 140 -5.43 -0.50 -13.34
C VAL A 140 -6.82 -0.89 -13.83
N ALA A 141 -7.21 -0.41 -15.01
CA ALA A 141 -8.41 -0.91 -15.70
C ALA A 141 -8.02 -2.08 -16.62
N ASP A 142 -8.45 -3.29 -16.29
CA ASP A 142 -8.18 -4.47 -17.10
C ASP A 142 -9.16 -4.54 -18.28
N VAL A 143 -8.63 -4.15 -19.42
CA VAL A 143 -9.29 -4.14 -20.73
C VAL A 143 -9.02 -5.42 -21.55
N GLY A 144 -8.42 -6.46 -20.95
CA GLY A 144 -8.11 -7.72 -21.63
C GLY A 144 -7.15 -7.57 -22.82
N GLY A 145 -6.23 -6.60 -22.75
CA GLY A 145 -5.31 -6.25 -23.83
C GLY A 145 -5.91 -5.40 -24.96
N ASN A 146 -7.21 -5.05 -24.91
CA ASN A 146 -7.86 -4.23 -25.92
C ASN A 146 -7.63 -2.73 -25.66
N VAL A 147 -7.22 -1.97 -26.68
CA VAL A 147 -7.31 -0.50 -26.60
C VAL A 147 -8.78 -0.10 -26.74
N ILE A 148 -9.34 0.60 -25.75
CA ILE A 148 -10.67 1.20 -25.85
C ILE A 148 -10.52 2.56 -26.56
N PRO A 149 -10.97 2.72 -27.82
CA PRO A 149 -10.84 3.98 -28.54
C PRO A 149 -11.69 5.04 -27.85
N ASN A 150 -11.12 6.21 -27.60
CA ASN A 150 -11.78 7.28 -26.84
C ASN A 150 -12.26 6.82 -25.46
N PHE A 151 -11.40 6.16 -24.67
CA PHE A 151 -11.56 6.03 -23.21
C PHE A 151 -11.48 7.42 -22.54
N LEU A 152 -12.51 8.23 -22.78
CA LEU A 152 -12.66 9.57 -22.26
C LEU A 152 -13.45 9.47 -20.96
N LEU A 153 -12.78 9.79 -19.85
CA LEU A 153 -13.42 10.00 -18.54
C LEU A 153 -14.16 11.35 -18.56
N ASN A 154 -15.13 11.46 -19.48
CA ASN A 154 -15.90 12.66 -19.76
C ASN A 154 -16.52 13.19 -18.45
N ASN A 155 -16.29 14.48 -18.18
CA ASN A 155 -16.74 15.21 -17.00
C ASN A 155 -16.13 14.78 -15.64
N TYR A 156 -15.14 13.86 -15.59
CA TYR A 156 -14.31 13.75 -14.39
C TYR A 156 -13.42 15.01 -14.27
N PRO A 157 -13.15 15.52 -13.05
CA PRO A 157 -12.25 16.67 -12.85
C PRO A 157 -10.91 16.55 -13.58
N GLN A 158 -10.38 17.67 -14.11
CA GLN A 158 -9.13 17.68 -14.90
C GLN A 158 -7.84 17.39 -14.07
N THR A 159 -7.98 16.81 -12.88
CA THR A 159 -6.91 16.41 -11.96
C THR A 159 -6.46 14.95 -12.13
N ILE A 160 -7.03 14.18 -13.06
CA ILE A 160 -6.56 12.82 -13.37
C ILE A 160 -5.09 12.87 -13.82
N PRO A 161 -4.16 12.15 -13.17
CA PRO A 161 -2.82 11.98 -13.72
C PRO A 161 -2.90 11.30 -15.09
N PRO A 162 -2.11 11.69 -16.10
CA PRO A 162 -2.16 11.03 -17.40
C PRO A 162 -1.83 9.53 -17.25
N PRO A 163 -2.55 8.63 -17.93
CA PRO A 163 -2.34 7.20 -17.78
C PRO A 163 -0.92 6.81 -18.22
N ILE A 164 -0.30 5.98 -17.40
CA ILE A 164 0.97 5.32 -17.62
C ILE A 164 0.73 4.12 -18.54
N ASN A 165 1.70 3.79 -19.38
CA ASN A 165 1.68 2.62 -20.25
C ASN A 165 2.78 1.64 -19.81
N PHE A 166 2.41 0.44 -19.38
CA PHE A 166 3.37 -0.66 -19.17
C PHE A 166 3.45 -1.46 -20.49
N GLU A 167 4.04 -0.82 -21.51
CA GLU A 167 4.25 -1.30 -22.89
C GLU A 167 3.28 -2.37 -23.39
N GLY A 168 1.99 -2.03 -23.41
CA GLY A 168 0.90 -2.92 -23.84
C GLY A 168 -0.26 -2.95 -22.85
N THR A 169 0.01 -2.88 -21.55
CA THR A 169 -1.02 -2.59 -20.56
C THR A 169 -1.27 -1.09 -20.54
N ASN A 170 -2.37 -0.70 -21.19
CA ASN A 170 -2.90 0.65 -21.19
C ASN A 170 -3.78 0.86 -19.93
N TYR A 171 -4.11 2.11 -19.60
CA TYR A 171 -5.04 2.46 -18.52
C TYR A 171 -4.55 2.10 -17.10
N ILE A 172 -3.30 2.48 -16.81
CA ILE A 172 -2.72 2.47 -15.47
C ILE A 172 -2.61 3.92 -14.97
N TRP A 173 -3.07 4.21 -13.76
CA TRP A 173 -2.95 5.51 -13.11
C TRP A 173 -2.20 5.36 -11.79
N ALA A 174 -1.26 6.26 -11.49
CA ALA A 174 -0.58 6.32 -10.19
C ALA A 174 -0.98 7.60 -9.46
N PHE A 175 -1.26 7.48 -8.16
CA PHE A 175 -1.67 8.58 -7.29
C PHE A 175 -0.69 8.74 -6.13
N ALA A 176 -0.25 9.98 -5.91
CA ALA A 176 0.64 10.38 -4.82
C ALA A 176 -0.03 11.47 -3.96
N GLY A 177 0.61 11.85 -2.85
CA GLY A 177 0.06 12.77 -1.87
C GLY A 177 -0.94 12.13 -0.90
N ARG A 178 -1.48 12.97 -0.01
CA ARG A 178 -2.34 12.58 1.13
C ARG A 178 -3.73 12.08 0.74
N ASN A 179 -4.13 12.29 -0.50
CA ASN A 179 -5.45 11.88 -0.98
C ASN A 179 -5.35 10.64 -1.89
N ARG A 180 -4.16 10.04 -2.07
CA ARG A 180 -3.91 8.98 -3.07
C ARG A 180 -4.95 7.87 -3.05
N MET A 181 -5.33 7.42 -1.86
CA MET A 181 -6.33 6.38 -1.65
C MET A 181 -7.75 6.83 -1.99
N ALA A 182 -8.12 8.07 -1.71
CA ALA A 182 -9.43 8.64 -2.01
C ALA A 182 -9.56 8.93 -3.52
N ASP A 183 -8.56 9.58 -4.12
CA ASP A 183 -8.52 9.94 -5.54
C ASP A 183 -8.54 8.69 -6.43
N ALA A 184 -7.75 7.66 -6.08
CA ALA A 184 -7.78 6.35 -6.74
C ALA A 184 -9.16 5.66 -6.63
N THR A 185 -9.79 5.70 -5.45
CA THR A 185 -11.11 5.07 -5.24
C THR A 185 -12.23 5.82 -5.97
N HIS A 186 -12.14 7.15 -6.05
CA HIS A 186 -13.06 7.99 -6.81
C HIS A 186 -12.91 7.76 -8.33
N LEU A 187 -11.69 7.59 -8.84
CA LEU A 187 -11.45 7.18 -10.23
C LEU A 187 -12.09 5.83 -10.55
N ILE A 188 -11.94 4.82 -9.68
CA ILE A 188 -12.52 3.49 -9.87
C ILE A 188 -14.04 3.57 -9.99
N GLY A 189 -14.71 4.29 -9.08
CA GLY A 189 -16.16 4.49 -9.14
C GLY A 189 -16.61 5.16 -10.44
N TRP A 190 -15.84 6.13 -10.95
CA TRP A 190 -16.16 6.77 -12.23
C TRP A 190 -15.93 5.86 -13.44
N ILE A 191 -14.85 5.08 -13.45
CA ILE A 191 -14.59 4.07 -14.50
C ILE A 191 -15.75 3.08 -14.55
N GLN A 192 -16.22 2.59 -13.40
CA GLN A 192 -17.33 1.63 -13.31
C GLN A 192 -18.68 2.24 -13.72
N CYS A 193 -18.91 3.54 -13.47
CA CYS A 193 -20.08 4.26 -13.99
C CYS A 193 -20.01 4.51 -15.51
N ALA A 194 -18.82 4.79 -16.06
CA ALA A 194 -18.62 5.09 -17.47
C ALA A 194 -18.59 3.81 -18.35
N VAL A 195 -18.04 2.71 -17.83
CA VAL A 195 -17.95 1.41 -18.50
C VAL A 195 -18.40 0.29 -17.53
N PRO A 196 -19.72 0.09 -17.35
CA PRO A 196 -20.24 -0.95 -16.47
C PRO A 196 -19.74 -2.35 -16.86
N GLY A 197 -19.24 -3.09 -15.86
CA GLY A 197 -18.68 -4.44 -16.05
C GLY A 197 -17.19 -4.49 -16.40
N LEU A 198 -16.51 -3.33 -16.54
CA LEU A 198 -15.06 -3.29 -16.66
C LEU A 198 -14.38 -3.65 -15.33
N SER A 199 -13.42 -4.59 -15.39
CA SER A 199 -12.56 -4.93 -14.24
C SER A 199 -11.62 -3.77 -13.92
N VAL A 200 -11.59 -3.33 -12.66
CA VAL A 200 -10.67 -2.30 -12.20
C VAL A 200 -10.06 -2.72 -10.87
N PHE A 201 -8.74 -2.64 -10.78
CA PHE A 201 -7.95 -3.04 -9.62
C PHE A 201 -7.34 -1.80 -8.95
N LYS A 202 -7.30 -1.79 -7.61
CA LYS A 202 -6.50 -0.86 -6.81
C LYS A 202 -5.43 -1.65 -6.07
N PHE A 203 -4.20 -1.16 -6.04
CA PHE A 203 -3.15 -1.69 -5.18
C PHE A 203 -2.11 -0.63 -4.83
N ASP A 204 -1.51 -0.80 -3.66
CA ASP A 204 -0.37 -0.03 -3.16
C ASP A 204 0.84 -0.96 -3.16
N THR A 205 2.06 -0.42 -3.32
CA THR A 205 3.27 -1.26 -3.46
C THR A 205 4.43 -0.73 -2.64
N THR A 206 5.00 -1.57 -1.78
CA THR A 206 6.27 -1.31 -1.11
C THR A 206 7.43 -1.23 -2.12
N SER A 207 7.42 -2.09 -3.15
CA SER A 207 8.38 -2.11 -4.25
C SER A 207 7.74 -1.85 -5.61
N VAL A 208 8.38 -1.00 -6.40
CA VAL A 208 7.99 -0.67 -7.80
C VAL A 208 7.94 -1.95 -8.66
N ALA A 209 6.99 -2.00 -9.60
CA ALA A 209 6.80 -3.14 -10.51
C ALA A 209 8.03 -3.40 -11.40
N MET A 210 8.17 -4.63 -11.91
CA MET A 210 9.25 -5.01 -12.84
C MET A 210 8.69 -5.63 -14.12
N GLN A 211 9.31 -5.31 -15.26
CA GLN A 211 9.04 -5.88 -16.58
C GLN A 211 10.26 -6.66 -17.07
N TYR A 212 10.04 -7.83 -17.69
CA TYR A 212 11.08 -8.72 -18.23
C TYR A 212 10.77 -9.16 -19.67
#